data_AF-A0A6J8EBZ4-F1
#
_entry.id   AF-A0A6J8EBZ4-F1
#
_cell.length_a   1.000
_cell.length_b   1.000
_cell.length_c   1.000
_cell.angle_alpha   90.00
_cell.angle_beta   90.00
_cell.angle_gamma   90.00
#
_symmetry.space_group_name_H-M   'P 1'
#
loop_
_entity.id
_entity.type
_entity.pdbx_description
1 polymer ?
#
loop_
_entity_poly.entity_id
_entity_poly.type
_entity_poly.pdbx_seq_one_letter_code
_entity_poly.pdbx_strand_id
1 'polypeptide(L)'
;MKKMKKVLIPNCFQTTHSRMSSQTLYGIQTIQNEIYCNAGEDYTVVNSEQNEVLHQRCSSKSSGTSSVDTFTIKARMENLEIALTMLNENFQRMENAMNKQIERAIEIIIGTTEKDEKDETMFQTKDKYFMKSENKKLMKAVKFLTESSRIMRTALSEHTKFIDHITSVINQPTEPVQVPLQRRDESPVERVLNKYKKQRDRIQIIHPKPVNPMEVSDYLSVEDTTRSATTKSPCHFCKLNNKQPVWNNSVWEPPQQPTCLYVNFNKDTNAILKCNCRLCSLAPSVDPDGDYVTLLKDYISNGKCNAAYEYYNKTSLPDLTIHTNVNEDEHTIIARQINHSVEHISPFICKVHLPGGFPYEAFDNAAGKIKPRGLLMVVESSRIISFWPRKSESFLDMERLARDNLVYIATIQLQVSQLVYLPDTPKYPLTVTHSLAFIGKSSKRISSILSFPEVPKPYAQFDVHHVLIDSATRKPTALPQWWTAKYGSLKPEVVRPLKMDHLLRPDQCLNDEIIVHPRDCDVYEHTSWSNYGNFCYDTCCVFARKSLYKTINRQSLKNGLKSITVSFKKESLELESLNIYSWDDIHVPNKAYFEILNQNGETCCQASIEFFSYSPEEELRLETEATSKF
;
A
#
# COMPACT_ATOMS: atom_id res chain seq x y z
N MET A 1 -3.52 25.16 -13.05
CA MET A 1 -2.04 25.34 -13.01
C MET A 1 -1.38 25.41 -11.62
N LYS A 2 -1.88 26.18 -10.63
CA LYS A 2 -1.32 26.15 -9.25
C LYS A 2 -1.33 24.74 -8.62
N LYS A 3 -2.32 23.89 -8.97
CA LYS A 3 -2.41 22.48 -8.58
C LYS A 3 -1.33 21.59 -9.25
N MET A 4 -0.91 21.84 -10.50
CA MET A 4 0.19 21.10 -11.15
C MET A 4 1.57 21.40 -10.54
N LYS A 5 1.79 22.63 -10.06
CA LYS A 5 3.04 23.06 -9.41
C LYS A 5 3.40 22.31 -8.12
N LYS A 6 2.42 21.68 -7.47
CA LYS A 6 2.62 20.90 -6.24
C LYS A 6 2.86 19.41 -6.49
N VAL A 7 2.56 18.91 -7.69
CA VAL A 7 2.57 17.48 -8.01
C VAL A 7 3.79 17.08 -8.86
N LEU A 8 4.42 18.03 -9.56
CA LEU A 8 5.49 17.75 -10.50
C LEU A 8 6.79 18.49 -10.11
N ILE A 9 7.71 17.75 -9.47
CA ILE A 9 9.19 17.98 -9.35
C ILE A 9 9.62 18.88 -8.15
N PRO A 10 10.53 18.44 -7.23
CA PRO A 10 11.77 17.67 -7.47
C PRO A 10 12.01 16.39 -6.61
N ASN A 11 11.21 16.10 -5.60
CA ASN A 11 11.60 15.12 -4.56
C ASN A 11 11.55 13.65 -4.99
N CYS A 12 10.77 13.26 -6.01
CA CYS A 12 10.79 11.88 -6.50
C CYS A 12 12.01 11.56 -7.37
N PHE A 13 12.59 12.53 -8.08
CA PHE A 13 13.65 12.26 -9.06
C PHE A 13 15.04 12.14 -8.42
N GLN A 14 15.38 13.03 -7.48
CA GLN A 14 16.68 12.98 -6.79
C GLN A 14 16.81 11.75 -5.89
N THR A 15 15.71 11.33 -5.25
CA THR A 15 15.72 10.23 -4.28
C THR A 15 15.76 8.87 -4.96
N THR A 16 15.07 8.71 -6.10
CA THR A 16 15.07 7.44 -6.86
C THR A 16 16.37 7.26 -7.65
N HIS A 17 16.89 8.31 -8.30
CA HIS A 17 18.16 8.21 -9.04
C HIS A 17 19.37 7.97 -8.12
N SER A 18 19.44 8.65 -6.96
CA SER A 18 20.55 8.44 -6.00
C SER A 18 20.50 7.07 -5.31
N ARG A 19 19.31 6.56 -4.99
CA ARG A 19 19.16 5.23 -4.37
C ARG A 19 19.44 4.09 -5.36
N MET A 20 18.98 4.21 -6.60
CA MET A 20 19.24 3.19 -7.64
C MET A 20 20.71 3.15 -8.04
N SER A 21 21.39 4.30 -8.23
CA SER A 21 22.81 4.30 -8.58
C SER A 21 23.67 3.67 -7.49
N SER A 22 23.33 3.88 -6.22
CA SER A 22 24.11 3.38 -5.08
C SER A 22 24.01 1.87 -4.91
N GLN A 23 22.81 1.29 -5.05
CA GLN A 23 22.59 -0.15 -4.91
C GLN A 23 23.17 -0.94 -6.08
N THR A 24 23.03 -0.44 -7.31
CA THR A 24 23.61 -1.07 -8.51
C THR A 24 25.13 -1.01 -8.48
N LEU A 25 25.73 0.14 -8.10
CA LEU A 25 27.19 0.25 -7.98
C LEU A 25 27.74 -0.64 -6.86
N TYR A 26 27.03 -0.77 -5.74
CA TYR A 26 27.42 -1.68 -4.65
C TYR A 26 27.41 -3.15 -5.11
N GLY A 27 26.35 -3.60 -5.79
CA GLY A 27 26.27 -4.96 -6.32
C GLY A 27 27.39 -5.28 -7.33
N ILE A 28 27.72 -4.33 -8.20
CA ILE A 28 28.82 -4.46 -9.17
C ILE A 28 30.18 -4.53 -8.46
N GLN A 29 30.41 -3.67 -7.47
CA GLN A 29 31.64 -3.66 -6.67
C GLN A 29 31.82 -4.99 -5.92
N THR A 30 30.76 -5.57 -5.38
CA THR A 30 30.79 -6.87 -4.70
C THR A 30 31.17 -8.01 -5.65
N ILE A 31 30.56 -8.07 -6.83
CA ILE A 31 30.87 -9.09 -7.84
C ILE A 31 32.33 -8.97 -8.31
N GLN A 32 32.81 -7.73 -8.51
CA GLN A 32 34.17 -7.47 -8.95
C GLN A 32 35.20 -7.87 -7.88
N ASN A 33 34.93 -7.59 -6.61
CA ASN A 33 35.77 -8.01 -5.49
C ASN A 33 35.86 -9.53 -5.35
N GLU A 34 34.77 -10.25 -5.62
CA GLU A 34 34.77 -11.72 -5.62
C GLU A 34 35.56 -12.30 -6.80
N ILE A 35 35.48 -11.69 -7.99
CA ILE A 35 36.25 -12.10 -9.17
C ILE A 35 37.76 -11.91 -8.93
N TYR A 36 38.18 -10.76 -8.40
CA TYR A 36 39.61 -10.50 -8.10
C TYR A 36 40.15 -11.40 -6.97
N CYS A 37 39.35 -11.65 -5.92
CA CYS A 37 39.70 -12.63 -4.89
C CYS A 37 39.96 -14.02 -5.48
N ASN A 38 39.13 -14.46 -6.43
CA ASN A 38 39.24 -15.78 -7.04
C ASN A 38 40.39 -15.89 -8.07
N ALA A 39 40.80 -14.79 -8.68
CA ALA A 39 41.97 -14.73 -9.56
C ALA A 39 43.32 -14.74 -8.78
N GLY A 40 43.27 -14.65 -7.44
CA GLY A 40 44.46 -14.61 -6.59
C GLY A 40 45.23 -13.28 -6.67
N GLU A 41 44.59 -12.22 -7.15
CA GLU A 41 45.20 -10.91 -7.28
C GLU A 41 44.90 -10.05 -6.05
N ASP A 42 45.95 -9.53 -5.40
CA ASP A 42 45.80 -8.50 -4.37
C ASP A 42 45.23 -7.22 -5.01
N TYR A 43 44.10 -6.73 -4.49
CA TYR A 43 43.48 -5.49 -4.95
C TYR A 43 43.34 -4.46 -3.82
N THR A 44 43.14 -3.21 -4.22
CA THR A 44 43.08 -2.07 -3.31
C THR A 44 41.66 -1.51 -3.31
N VAL A 45 41.01 -1.48 -2.14
CA VAL A 45 39.68 -0.88 -2.00
C VAL A 45 39.84 0.52 -1.45
N VAL A 46 39.31 1.51 -2.17
CA VAL A 46 39.24 2.89 -1.69
C VAL A 46 37.83 3.12 -1.17
N ASN A 47 37.70 3.30 0.15
CA ASN A 47 36.43 3.62 0.77
C ASN A 47 36.09 5.10 0.49
N SER A 48 35.12 5.33 -0.40
CA SER A 48 34.79 6.68 -0.87
C SER A 48 34.19 7.60 0.19
N GLU A 49 33.68 7.06 1.30
CA GLU A 49 33.10 7.88 2.39
C GLU A 49 34.14 8.27 3.45
N GLN A 50 35.24 7.52 3.55
CA GLN A 50 36.26 7.71 4.58
C GLN A 50 37.61 8.17 4.03
N ASN A 51 37.79 8.17 2.70
CA ASN A 51 39.03 8.55 2.02
C ASN A 51 40.26 7.74 2.49
N GLU A 52 40.03 6.50 2.96
CA GLU A 52 41.08 5.56 3.33
C GLU A 52 41.29 4.52 2.23
N VAL A 53 42.57 4.24 1.97
CA VAL A 53 43.03 3.21 1.03
C VAL A 53 43.34 1.95 1.84
N LEU A 54 42.48 0.94 1.74
CA LEU A 54 42.68 -0.36 2.39
C LEU A 54 43.27 -1.35 1.38
N HIS A 55 44.51 -1.75 1.62
CA HIS A 55 45.13 -2.88 0.93
C HIS A 55 44.70 -4.18 1.60
N GLN A 56 43.85 -4.96 0.93
CA GLN A 56 43.42 -6.27 1.41
C GLN A 56 44.23 -7.36 0.70
N ARG A 57 45.02 -8.12 1.46
CA ARG A 57 45.72 -9.30 0.98
C ARG A 57 44.80 -10.52 1.08
N CYS A 58 44.67 -11.28 -0.01
CA CYS A 58 43.93 -12.54 -0.02
C CYS A 58 44.72 -13.61 0.74
N SER A 59 44.50 -13.73 2.05
CA SER A 59 45.12 -14.75 2.87
C SER A 59 44.31 -16.05 2.87
N SER A 60 44.45 -16.87 1.83
CA SER A 60 44.26 -18.32 1.96
C SER A 60 45.07 -19.08 0.90
N LYS A 61 46.25 -19.56 1.32
CA LYS A 61 46.86 -20.75 0.72
C LYS A 61 46.49 -21.93 1.61
N SER A 62 45.26 -22.41 1.52
CA SER A 62 44.93 -23.78 1.96
C SER A 62 44.90 -24.65 0.71
N SER A 63 45.80 -25.62 0.66
CA SER A 63 46.00 -26.57 -0.42
C SER A 63 44.88 -27.61 -0.50
N GLY A 64 43.65 -27.16 -0.74
CA GLY A 64 42.53 -28.00 -1.13
C GLY A 64 41.95 -27.42 -2.40
N THR A 65 42.03 -28.15 -3.52
CA THR A 65 41.37 -27.80 -4.78
C THR A 65 39.85 -27.79 -4.56
N SER A 66 39.30 -26.69 -4.04
CA SER A 66 37.87 -26.41 -4.15
C SER A 66 37.62 -26.01 -5.59
N SER A 67 37.16 -26.94 -6.41
CA SER A 67 36.48 -26.58 -7.65
C SER A 67 35.25 -25.77 -7.24
N VAL A 68 35.37 -24.45 -7.27
CA VAL A 68 34.22 -23.56 -7.14
C VAL A 68 33.31 -23.93 -8.31
N ASP A 69 32.15 -24.44 -7.94
CA ASP A 69 31.18 -25.05 -8.84
C ASP A 69 30.80 -24.01 -9.91
N THR A 70 31.21 -24.24 -11.16
CA THR A 70 30.89 -23.40 -12.33
C THR A 70 29.38 -23.17 -12.44
N PHE A 71 28.58 -24.07 -11.85
CA PHE A 71 27.14 -23.94 -11.70
C PHE A 71 26.71 -22.73 -10.86
N THR A 72 27.46 -22.37 -9.80
CA THR A 72 27.13 -21.22 -8.92
C THR A 72 27.39 -19.89 -9.60
N ILE A 73 28.45 -19.79 -10.40
CA ILE A 73 28.75 -18.58 -11.18
C ILE A 73 27.68 -18.40 -12.26
N LYS A 74 27.35 -19.47 -13.00
CA LYS A 74 26.31 -19.43 -14.04
C LYS A 74 24.94 -19.01 -13.47
N ALA A 75 24.51 -19.60 -12.34
CA ALA A 75 23.24 -19.23 -11.70
C ALA A 75 23.21 -17.78 -11.20
N ARG A 76 24.34 -17.25 -10.71
CA ARG A 76 24.44 -15.83 -10.31
C ARG A 76 24.41 -14.89 -11.52
N MET A 77 24.94 -15.31 -12.66
CA MET A 77 24.90 -14.54 -13.91
C MET A 77 23.50 -14.52 -14.52
N GLU A 78 22.79 -15.64 -14.53
CA GLU A 78 21.38 -15.70 -14.96
C GLU A 78 20.50 -14.77 -14.11
N ASN A 79 20.74 -14.72 -12.79
CA ASN A 79 20.05 -13.77 -11.90
C ASN A 79 20.38 -12.30 -12.21
N LEU A 80 21.61 -11.99 -12.61
CA LEU A 80 22.01 -10.64 -13.00
C LEU A 80 21.37 -10.23 -14.34
N GLU A 81 21.32 -11.13 -15.31
CA GLU A 81 20.63 -10.90 -16.60
C GLU A 81 19.12 -10.64 -16.40
N ILE A 82 18.46 -11.40 -15.52
CA ILE A 82 17.05 -11.19 -15.16
C ILE A 82 16.87 -9.81 -14.51
N ALA A 83 17.71 -9.46 -13.53
CA ALA A 83 17.63 -8.16 -12.85
C ALA A 83 17.85 -6.99 -13.82
N LEU A 84 18.78 -7.12 -14.76
CA LEU A 84 19.04 -6.12 -15.80
C LEU A 84 17.89 -6.00 -16.79
N THR A 85 17.28 -7.12 -17.18
CA THR A 85 16.09 -7.13 -18.06
C THR A 85 14.93 -6.39 -17.41
N MET A 86 14.64 -6.69 -16.13
CA MET A 86 13.60 -6.01 -15.36
C MET A 86 13.87 -4.50 -15.22
N LEU A 87 15.14 -4.12 -15.05
CA LEU A 87 15.54 -2.72 -14.97
C LEU A 87 15.28 -1.99 -16.29
N ASN A 88 15.64 -2.60 -17.42
CA ASN A 88 15.40 -2.05 -18.76
C ASN A 88 13.90 -1.90 -19.06
N GLU A 89 13.09 -2.89 -18.72
CA GLU A 89 11.62 -2.81 -18.86
C GLU A 89 11.02 -1.67 -18.03
N ASN A 90 11.48 -1.49 -16.79
CA ASN A 90 11.02 -0.39 -15.94
C ASN A 90 11.37 0.98 -16.52
N PHE A 91 12.57 1.13 -17.09
CA PHE A 91 12.95 2.37 -17.77
C PHE A 91 12.09 2.64 -19.01
N GLN A 92 11.81 1.63 -19.83
CA GLN A 92 10.91 1.77 -20.99
C GLN A 92 9.48 2.17 -20.56
N ARG A 93 8.96 1.60 -19.47
CA ARG A 93 7.65 1.99 -18.92
C ARG A 93 7.63 3.44 -18.47
N MET A 94 8.68 3.90 -17.78
CA MET A 94 8.81 5.30 -17.38
C MET A 94 8.89 6.25 -18.58
N GLU A 95 9.64 5.88 -19.62
CA GLU A 95 9.73 6.64 -20.86
C GLU A 95 8.36 6.76 -21.55
N ASN A 96 7.64 5.64 -21.70
CA ASN A 96 6.31 5.63 -22.29
C ASN A 96 5.31 6.48 -21.51
N ALA A 97 5.33 6.41 -20.18
CA ALA A 97 4.48 7.23 -19.32
C ALA A 97 4.78 8.73 -19.48
N MET A 98 6.05 9.10 -19.56
CA MET A 98 6.46 10.49 -19.77
C MET A 98 6.09 11.01 -21.16
N ASN A 99 6.28 10.20 -22.21
CA ASN A 99 5.87 10.56 -23.57
C ASN A 99 4.36 10.79 -23.66
N LYS A 100 3.55 9.92 -23.03
CA LYS A 100 2.08 10.10 -22.96
C LYS A 100 1.65 11.38 -22.23
N GLN A 101 2.40 11.81 -21.22
CA GLN A 101 2.15 13.09 -20.55
C GLN A 101 2.53 14.29 -21.42
N ILE A 102 3.59 14.17 -22.22
CA ILE A 102 3.98 15.20 -23.20
C ILE A 102 2.93 15.30 -24.31
N GLU A 103 2.44 14.19 -24.85
CA GLU A 103 1.37 14.15 -25.86
C GLU A 103 0.09 14.83 -25.35
N ARG A 104 -0.37 14.48 -24.15
CA ARG A 104 -1.53 15.16 -23.52
C ARG A 104 -1.31 16.65 -23.34
N ALA A 105 -0.10 17.07 -22.97
CA ALA A 105 0.20 18.50 -22.84
C ALA A 105 0.13 19.20 -24.20
N ILE A 106 0.58 18.55 -25.29
CA ILE A 106 0.48 19.07 -26.67
C ILE A 106 -0.98 19.14 -27.12
N GLU A 107 -1.78 18.11 -26.87
CA GLU A 107 -3.22 18.09 -27.20
C GLU A 107 -3.97 19.23 -26.53
N ILE A 108 -3.69 19.51 -25.25
CA ILE A 108 -4.28 20.64 -24.52
C ILE A 108 -3.90 21.98 -25.20
N ILE A 109 -2.64 22.13 -25.63
CA ILE A 109 -2.16 23.35 -26.31
C ILE A 109 -2.89 23.54 -27.65
N ILE A 110 -2.98 22.48 -28.46
CA ILE A 110 -3.63 22.53 -29.77
C ILE A 110 -5.13 22.82 -29.61
N GLY A 111 -5.82 22.10 -28.71
CA GLY A 111 -7.24 22.31 -28.46
C GLY A 111 -7.60 23.70 -27.93
N THR A 112 -6.68 24.36 -27.21
CA THR A 112 -6.86 25.77 -26.82
C THR A 112 -6.63 26.76 -27.98
N THR A 113 -5.74 26.45 -28.92
CA THR A 113 -5.44 27.36 -30.05
C THR A 113 -6.52 27.31 -31.14
N GLU A 114 -7.13 26.15 -31.39
CA GLU A 114 -8.23 26.01 -32.38
C GLU A 114 -9.57 26.62 -31.92
N LYS A 115 -9.83 26.67 -30.60
CA LYS A 115 -11.01 27.35 -30.07
C LYS A 115 -10.93 28.87 -30.24
N ASP A 116 -9.72 29.43 -30.13
CA ASP A 116 -9.51 30.87 -30.18
C ASP A 116 -9.62 31.45 -31.61
N GLU A 117 -9.33 30.68 -32.67
CA GLU A 117 -9.54 31.10 -34.06
C GLU A 117 -11.03 31.22 -34.43
N LYS A 118 -11.94 30.53 -33.72
CA LYS A 118 -13.39 30.63 -33.96
C LYS A 118 -14.06 31.79 -33.21
N ASP A 119 -13.41 32.32 -32.16
CA ASP A 119 -13.96 33.38 -31.30
C ASP A 119 -13.33 34.78 -31.58
N GLU A 120 -12.59 34.92 -32.68
CA GLU A 120 -11.80 36.13 -33.00
C GLU A 120 -12.65 37.40 -33.29
N THR A 121 -13.98 37.31 -33.28
CA THR A 121 -14.86 38.47 -33.46
C THR A 121 -15.24 39.23 -32.18
N MET A 122 -14.82 38.82 -30.96
CA MET A 122 -15.42 39.41 -29.75
C MET A 122 -14.53 39.77 -28.54
N PHE A 123 -13.19 39.79 -28.60
CA PHE A 123 -12.40 40.13 -27.40
C PHE A 123 -11.20 41.08 -27.61
N GLN A 124 -11.30 42.28 -27.01
CA GLN A 124 -10.27 43.32 -27.02
C GLN A 124 -9.27 43.21 -25.85
N THR A 125 -7.99 43.10 -26.23
CA THR A 125 -6.74 43.57 -25.57
C THR A 125 -6.33 43.14 -24.14
N LYS A 126 -7.22 42.89 -23.18
CA LYS A 126 -6.78 42.53 -21.80
C LYS A 126 -6.43 41.05 -21.62
N ASP A 127 -7.10 40.14 -22.31
CA ASP A 127 -6.84 38.70 -22.19
C ASP A 127 -5.62 38.22 -22.98
N LYS A 128 -5.21 38.99 -24.00
CA LYS A 128 -4.04 38.67 -24.85
C LYS A 128 -2.74 38.63 -24.04
N TYR A 129 -2.62 39.42 -22.96
CA TYR A 129 -1.46 39.41 -22.08
C TYR A 129 -1.47 38.27 -21.07
N PHE A 130 -2.65 37.90 -20.55
CA PHE A 130 -2.79 36.79 -19.62
C PHE A 130 -2.43 35.47 -20.30
N MET A 131 -3.00 35.24 -21.50
CA MET A 131 -2.75 34.04 -22.32
C MET A 131 -1.29 33.94 -22.77
N LYS A 132 -0.64 35.04 -23.14
CA LYS A 132 0.80 35.05 -23.48
C LYS A 132 1.68 34.63 -22.29
N SER A 133 1.27 34.95 -21.06
CA SER A 133 1.97 34.53 -19.84
C SER A 133 1.78 33.06 -19.51
N GLU A 134 0.58 32.51 -19.76
CA GLU A 134 0.25 31.11 -19.53
C GLU A 134 0.92 30.21 -20.57
N ASN A 135 0.87 30.59 -21.85
CA ASN A 135 1.59 29.90 -22.93
C ASN A 135 3.11 29.90 -22.70
N LYS A 136 3.68 30.98 -22.16
CA LYS A 136 5.11 31.02 -21.79
C LYS A 136 5.46 30.05 -20.65
N LYS A 137 4.56 29.83 -19.68
CA LYS A 137 4.77 28.87 -18.58
C LYS A 137 4.64 27.43 -19.08
N LEU A 138 3.68 27.18 -19.96
CA LEU A 138 3.44 25.88 -20.57
C LEU A 138 4.60 25.47 -21.48
N MET A 139 5.09 26.39 -22.33
CA MET A 139 6.30 26.16 -23.14
C MET A 139 7.54 25.88 -22.30
N LYS A 140 7.69 26.51 -21.13
CA LYS A 140 8.78 26.19 -20.19
C LYS A 140 8.63 24.78 -19.60
N ALA A 141 7.41 24.35 -19.29
CA ALA A 141 7.14 23.00 -18.79
C ALA A 141 7.42 21.94 -19.87
N VAL A 142 6.96 22.15 -21.10
CA VAL A 142 7.24 21.26 -22.25
C VAL A 142 8.73 21.17 -22.51
N LYS A 143 9.46 22.30 -22.51
CA LYS A 143 10.92 22.31 -22.68
C LYS A 143 11.64 21.56 -21.56
N PHE A 144 11.20 21.70 -20.31
CA PHE A 144 11.75 20.96 -19.17
C PHE A 144 11.51 19.45 -19.30
N LEU A 145 10.30 19.03 -19.66
CA LEU A 145 9.97 17.61 -19.85
C LEU A 145 10.74 16.99 -21.01
N THR A 146 10.89 17.74 -22.11
CA THR A 146 11.68 17.32 -23.28
C THR A 146 13.15 17.12 -22.91
N GLU A 147 13.73 18.06 -22.15
CA GLU A 147 15.13 17.96 -21.72
C GLU A 147 15.34 16.83 -20.71
N SER A 148 14.39 16.61 -19.79
CA SER A 148 14.42 15.49 -18.84
C SER A 148 14.35 14.15 -19.56
N SER A 149 13.51 14.04 -20.59
CA SER A 149 13.43 12.87 -21.48
C SER A 149 14.74 12.62 -22.24
N ARG A 150 15.38 13.68 -22.75
CA ARG A 150 16.68 13.58 -23.43
C ARG A 150 17.78 13.06 -22.51
N ILE A 151 17.84 13.57 -21.26
CA ILE A 151 18.81 13.13 -20.25
C ILE A 151 18.61 11.66 -19.91
N MET A 152 17.36 11.22 -19.70
CA MET A 152 17.06 9.80 -19.42
C MET A 152 17.45 8.89 -20.57
N ARG A 153 17.13 9.27 -21.83
CA ARG A 153 17.54 8.49 -23.02
C ARG A 153 19.05 8.36 -23.15
N THR A 154 19.78 9.42 -22.82
CA THR A 154 21.25 9.40 -22.85
C THR A 154 21.80 8.47 -21.76
N ALA A 155 21.28 8.55 -20.54
CA ALA A 155 21.69 7.67 -19.44
C ALA A 155 21.38 6.19 -19.75
N LEU A 156 20.21 5.91 -20.32
CA LEU A 156 19.82 4.56 -20.73
C LEU A 156 20.77 4.02 -21.81
N SER A 157 21.06 4.81 -22.85
CA SER A 157 21.99 4.40 -23.91
C SER A 157 23.40 4.08 -23.38
N GLU A 158 23.91 4.86 -22.43
CA GLU A 158 25.21 4.59 -21.81
C GLU A 158 25.20 3.33 -20.94
N HIS A 159 24.10 3.09 -20.22
CA HIS A 159 23.93 1.84 -19.46
C HIS A 159 23.85 0.62 -20.39
N THR A 160 23.10 0.70 -21.49
CA THR A 160 23.03 -0.37 -22.50
C THR A 160 24.40 -0.68 -23.08
N LYS A 161 25.17 0.33 -23.50
CA LYS A 161 26.55 0.14 -24.01
C LYS A 161 27.47 -0.51 -22.98
N PHE A 162 27.33 -0.15 -21.71
CA PHE A 162 28.12 -0.73 -20.63
C PHE A 162 27.77 -2.21 -20.42
N ILE A 163 26.48 -2.56 -20.49
CA ILE A 163 26.01 -3.95 -20.43
C ILE A 163 26.56 -4.73 -21.62
N ASP A 164 26.38 -4.23 -22.85
CA ASP A 164 26.90 -4.86 -24.07
C ASP A 164 28.41 -5.10 -23.98
N HIS A 165 29.15 -4.14 -23.40
CA HIS A 165 30.58 -4.30 -23.16
C HIS A 165 30.89 -5.41 -22.16
N ILE A 166 30.22 -5.45 -21.00
CA ILE A 166 30.40 -6.52 -20.00
C ILE A 166 30.08 -7.88 -20.63
N THR A 167 28.95 -8.00 -21.32
CA THR A 167 28.54 -9.21 -22.02
C THR A 167 29.56 -9.62 -23.08
N SER A 168 30.15 -8.66 -23.81
CA SER A 168 31.20 -8.96 -24.80
C SER A 168 32.50 -9.46 -24.16
N VAL A 169 32.89 -8.91 -23.00
CA VAL A 169 34.11 -9.33 -22.27
C VAL A 169 33.92 -10.74 -21.70
N ILE A 170 32.72 -11.05 -21.21
CA ILE A 170 32.37 -12.37 -20.68
C ILE A 170 32.37 -13.43 -21.78
N ASN A 171 31.84 -13.09 -22.96
CA ASN A 171 31.68 -14.02 -24.06
C ASN A 171 32.95 -14.19 -24.92
N GLN A 172 34.05 -13.49 -24.60
CA GLN A 172 35.32 -13.77 -25.23
C GLN A 172 35.85 -15.12 -24.73
N PRO A 173 36.12 -16.08 -25.63
CA PRO A 173 36.70 -17.36 -25.24
C PRO A 173 38.06 -17.09 -24.59
N THR A 174 38.21 -17.52 -23.34
CA THR A 174 39.49 -17.49 -22.63
C THR A 174 40.41 -18.53 -23.23
N GLU A 175 41.12 -18.18 -24.31
CA GLU A 175 42.32 -18.93 -24.65
C GLU A 175 43.32 -18.79 -23.48
N PRO A 176 43.95 -19.89 -23.05
CA PRO A 176 44.91 -19.85 -21.95
C PRO A 176 46.17 -19.12 -22.41
N VAL A 177 46.20 -17.80 -22.21
CA VAL A 177 47.38 -17.00 -22.52
C VAL A 177 48.43 -17.22 -21.42
N GLN A 178 49.49 -17.96 -21.74
CA GLN A 178 50.71 -17.92 -20.94
C GLN A 178 51.40 -16.56 -21.16
N VAL A 179 51.21 -15.60 -20.25
CA VAL A 179 51.91 -14.31 -20.31
C VAL A 179 52.98 -14.24 -19.21
N PRO A 180 54.25 -13.93 -19.55
CA PRO A 180 55.31 -13.69 -18.58
C PRO A 180 55.08 -12.38 -17.82
N LEU A 181 55.46 -12.36 -16.53
CA LEU A 181 55.46 -11.17 -15.67
C LEU A 181 56.26 -10.00 -16.28
N GLN A 182 55.55 -9.03 -16.87
CA GLN A 182 56.06 -7.68 -17.13
C GLN A 182 55.10 -6.62 -16.56
N ARG A 183 55.68 -5.44 -16.31
CA ARG A 183 55.16 -4.35 -15.47
C ARG A 183 53.74 -3.90 -15.83
N ARG A 184 52.97 -3.60 -14.78
CA ARG A 184 51.58 -3.11 -14.79
C ARG A 184 51.45 -1.80 -15.57
N ASP A 185 50.86 -1.86 -16.75
CA ASP A 185 50.11 -0.73 -17.30
C ASP A 185 48.64 -0.83 -16.86
N GLU A 186 48.00 0.32 -16.61
CA GLU A 186 46.60 0.41 -16.18
C GLU A 186 45.68 -0.43 -17.09
N SER A 187 44.85 -1.26 -16.46
CA SER A 187 43.92 -2.13 -17.19
C SER A 187 42.96 -1.29 -18.04
N PRO A 188 42.46 -1.80 -19.17
CA PRO A 188 41.48 -1.09 -20.00
C PRO A 188 40.25 -0.61 -19.22
N VAL A 189 39.83 -1.39 -18.21
CA VAL A 189 38.70 -1.08 -17.32
C VAL A 189 39.03 0.08 -16.36
N GLU A 190 40.24 0.09 -15.82
CA GLU A 190 40.73 1.15 -14.92
C GLU A 190 40.85 2.49 -15.65
N ARG A 191 41.27 2.47 -16.93
CA ARG A 191 41.26 3.64 -17.82
C ARG A 191 39.85 4.22 -18.05
N VAL A 192 38.84 3.37 -18.20
CA VAL A 192 37.45 3.79 -18.41
C VAL A 192 36.85 4.37 -17.11
N LEU A 193 37.10 3.74 -15.97
CA LEU A 193 36.64 4.24 -14.66
C LEU A 193 37.28 5.59 -14.29
N ASN A 194 38.57 5.76 -14.60
CA ASN A 194 39.25 7.05 -14.42
C ASN A 194 38.70 8.14 -15.36
N LYS A 195 38.23 7.78 -16.55
CA LYS A 195 37.51 8.70 -17.46
C LYS A 195 36.15 9.13 -16.89
N TYR A 196 35.39 8.21 -16.30
CA TYR A 196 34.10 8.53 -15.66
C TYR A 196 34.26 9.33 -14.36
N LYS A 197 35.27 9.03 -13.52
CA LYS A 197 35.61 9.86 -12.34
C LYS A 197 35.93 11.30 -12.75
N LYS A 198 36.78 11.51 -13.77
CA LYS A 198 37.08 12.85 -14.30
C LYS A 198 35.86 13.59 -14.85
N GLN A 199 34.87 12.90 -15.43
CA GLN A 199 33.62 13.52 -15.86
C GLN A 199 32.71 13.92 -14.69
N ARG A 200 32.62 13.06 -13.66
CA ARG A 200 31.87 13.34 -12.42
C ARG A 200 32.42 14.59 -11.71
N ASP A 201 33.74 14.70 -11.62
CA ASP A 201 34.39 15.80 -10.92
C ASP A 201 34.27 17.13 -11.69
N ARG A 202 34.17 17.10 -13.04
CA ARG A 202 33.87 18.28 -13.87
C ARG A 202 32.46 18.84 -13.63
N ILE A 203 31.49 17.99 -13.29
CA ILE A 203 30.10 18.39 -13.00
C ILE A 203 30.01 19.11 -11.63
N GLN A 204 30.92 18.81 -10.69
CA GLN A 204 30.95 19.44 -9.35
C GLN A 204 31.63 20.82 -9.32
N ILE A 205 32.41 21.21 -10.33
CA ILE A 205 33.15 22.49 -10.37
C ILE A 205 32.25 23.71 -10.70
N ILE A 206 30.99 23.51 -11.10
CA ILE A 206 30.09 24.58 -11.59
C ILE A 206 29.44 25.41 -10.45
N HIS A 207 29.76 25.17 -9.17
CA HIS A 207 29.21 25.95 -8.04
C HIS A 207 30.30 26.66 -7.22
N PRO A 208 30.19 27.99 -6.99
CA PRO A 208 31.25 28.75 -6.34
C PRO A 208 31.26 28.54 -4.82
N LYS A 209 32.48 28.44 -4.25
CA LYS A 209 32.76 28.31 -2.82
C LYS A 209 32.42 29.60 -2.04
N PRO A 210 31.98 29.51 -0.78
CA PRO A 210 31.79 30.67 0.08
C PRO A 210 33.11 31.20 0.66
N VAL A 211 33.17 32.51 0.84
CA VAL A 211 34.32 33.30 1.33
C VAL A 211 34.34 33.32 2.87
N ASN A 212 35.54 33.22 3.46
CA ASN A 212 35.80 33.31 4.91
C ASN A 212 35.50 34.72 5.48
N PRO A 213 35.04 34.84 6.73
CA PRO A 213 34.86 36.13 7.38
C PRO A 213 36.16 36.62 8.07
N MET A 214 36.52 37.88 7.83
CA MET A 214 37.47 38.65 8.64
C MET A 214 36.75 39.29 9.82
N GLU A 215 37.45 39.31 10.96
CA GLU A 215 37.15 40.01 12.22
C GLU A 215 37.05 41.53 12.03
N VAL A 216 36.23 42.21 12.86
CA VAL A 216 36.56 43.45 13.63
C VAL A 216 35.48 43.71 14.71
N SER A 217 35.97 44.23 15.83
CA SER A 217 35.43 44.54 17.17
C SER A 217 34.41 45.69 17.32
N ASP A 218 33.66 45.60 18.43
CA ASP A 218 33.14 46.61 19.39
C ASP A 218 32.58 47.97 18.92
N TYR A 219 31.28 48.23 19.21
CA TYR A 219 30.78 49.16 20.25
C TYR A 219 29.24 49.37 20.17
N LEU A 220 28.58 49.20 21.33
CA LEU A 220 27.34 49.82 21.88
C LEU A 220 25.94 49.77 21.19
N SER A 221 25.03 49.19 22.01
CA SER A 221 23.71 49.67 22.47
C SER A 221 22.41 49.56 21.65
N VAL A 222 21.54 48.69 22.18
CA VAL A 222 20.11 48.87 22.54
C VAL A 222 19.02 48.81 21.45
N GLU A 223 17.98 48.03 21.80
CA GLU A 223 16.59 47.90 21.29
C GLU A 223 16.22 46.87 20.20
N ASP A 224 15.71 45.73 20.68
CA ASP A 224 14.50 44.98 20.30
C ASP A 224 14.07 44.84 18.82
N THR A 225 14.28 43.65 18.26
CA THR A 225 13.24 42.61 18.01
C THR A 225 13.80 41.54 17.05
N THR A 226 14.30 40.44 17.60
CA THR A 226 14.83 39.32 16.84
C THR A 226 13.77 38.24 16.56
N ARG A 227 13.51 38.07 15.26
CA ARG A 227 13.34 36.75 14.64
C ARG A 227 14.66 35.97 14.76
N SER A 228 14.59 34.70 15.16
CA SER A 228 15.54 33.63 14.78
C SER A 228 15.08 32.34 15.47
N ALA A 229 14.61 31.34 14.73
CA ALA A 229 15.43 30.21 14.26
C ALA A 229 16.20 29.53 15.39
N THR A 230 15.80 28.29 15.70
CA THR A 230 16.57 27.36 16.54
C THR A 230 17.18 26.25 15.70
N THR A 231 18.45 26.04 16.02
CA THR A 231 19.44 25.11 15.53
C THR A 231 19.07 23.65 15.84
N LYS A 232 19.53 22.72 15.00
CA LYS A 232 19.56 21.28 15.30
C LYS A 232 21.01 20.84 15.44
N SER A 233 21.33 20.23 16.58
CA SER A 233 22.55 19.46 16.84
C SER A 233 22.41 18.01 16.32
N PRO A 234 23.53 17.28 16.12
CA PRO A 234 23.53 15.91 15.62
C PRO A 234 23.58 14.89 16.78
N CYS A 235 22.94 13.74 16.61
CA CYS A 235 23.08 12.59 17.51
C CYS A 235 23.55 11.35 16.72
N HIS A 236 24.61 10.75 17.25
CA HIS A 236 25.16 9.43 16.91
C HIS A 236 24.24 8.31 17.41
N PHE A 237 24.01 7.27 16.58
CA PHE A 237 24.03 5.82 16.88
C PHE A 237 23.19 5.07 15.83
N CYS A 238 23.86 4.34 14.92
CA CYS A 238 23.26 3.27 14.13
C CYS A 238 24.34 2.21 13.83
N LYS A 239 24.23 1.06 14.49
CA LYS A 239 24.78 -0.22 14.04
C LYS A 239 23.70 -1.27 14.34
N LEU A 240 23.24 -2.00 13.33
CA LEU A 240 23.15 -3.47 13.30
C LEU A 240 22.39 -3.98 12.05
N ASN A 241 23.15 -4.72 11.24
CA ASN A 241 22.87 -5.95 10.48
C ASN A 241 21.52 -6.20 9.79
N ASN A 242 21.63 -6.26 8.46
CA ASN A 242 20.73 -6.86 7.48
C ASN A 242 20.61 -8.38 7.62
N LYS A 243 19.38 -8.90 7.53
CA LYS A 243 18.97 -10.04 6.67
C LYS A 243 17.45 -10.01 6.53
N GLN A 244 16.92 -9.79 5.31
CA GLN A 244 15.57 -10.24 4.92
C GLN A 244 15.41 -10.36 3.38
N PRO A 245 14.46 -11.20 2.91
CA PRO A 245 14.45 -11.79 1.56
C PRO A 245 13.66 -10.99 0.52
N VAL A 246 13.96 -11.29 -0.74
CA VAL A 246 13.35 -10.74 -1.97
C VAL A 246 11.93 -11.30 -2.15
N TRP A 247 10.96 -10.42 -2.39
CA TRP A 247 9.60 -10.78 -2.79
C TRP A 247 9.36 -10.45 -4.27
N ASN A 248 8.79 -11.41 -4.99
CA ASN A 248 8.41 -11.34 -6.40
C ASN A 248 7.23 -10.38 -6.62
N ASN A 249 7.34 -9.52 -7.63
CA ASN A 249 6.24 -8.68 -8.11
C ASN A 249 5.36 -9.47 -9.09
N SER A 250 4.06 -9.53 -8.81
CA SER A 250 3.04 -10.10 -9.69
C SER A 250 2.67 -9.14 -10.83
N VAL A 251 2.32 -9.77 -11.96
CA VAL A 251 2.05 -9.22 -13.29
C VAL A 251 0.65 -8.59 -13.35
N TRP A 252 0.49 -7.52 -14.13
CA TRP A 252 -0.77 -6.82 -14.38
C TRP A 252 -1.30 -7.25 -15.77
N GLU A 253 -2.54 -7.74 -15.86
CA GLU A 253 -3.22 -8.07 -17.13
C GLU A 253 -4.30 -7.00 -17.48
N PRO A 254 -4.56 -6.73 -18.77
CA PRO A 254 -5.51 -5.71 -19.24
C PRO A 254 -6.98 -6.18 -19.25
N PRO A 255 -7.97 -5.26 -19.41
CA PRO A 255 -9.36 -5.52 -18.99
C PRO A 255 -10.23 -6.29 -19.99
N GLN A 256 -11.12 -7.10 -19.40
CA GLN A 256 -12.42 -7.63 -19.86
C GLN A 256 -12.48 -8.38 -21.21
N GLN A 257 -12.45 -9.71 -21.13
CA GLN A 257 -13.06 -10.60 -22.13
C GLN A 257 -14.43 -11.10 -21.64
N PRO A 258 -15.39 -11.40 -22.55
CA PRO A 258 -16.69 -11.95 -22.17
C PRO A 258 -16.55 -13.30 -21.47
N THR A 259 -17.45 -13.58 -20.54
CA THR A 259 -17.54 -14.81 -19.73
C THR A 259 -17.46 -16.04 -20.63
N CYS A 260 -16.30 -16.71 -20.66
CA CYS A 260 -16.12 -17.97 -21.37
C CYS A 260 -16.40 -19.11 -20.40
N LEU A 261 -17.24 -20.07 -20.81
CA LEU A 261 -17.48 -21.30 -20.07
C LEU A 261 -16.32 -22.28 -20.38
N TYR A 262 -15.60 -22.72 -19.36
CA TYR A 262 -14.53 -23.71 -19.50
C TYR A 262 -15.04 -25.07 -19.02
N VAL A 263 -15.11 -26.03 -19.94
CA VAL A 263 -15.49 -27.40 -19.60
C VAL A 263 -14.22 -28.24 -19.62
N ASN A 264 -13.87 -28.83 -18.47
CA ASN A 264 -12.74 -29.74 -18.34
C ASN A 264 -13.27 -31.18 -18.39
N PHE A 265 -12.82 -31.95 -19.38
CA PHE A 265 -13.39 -33.26 -19.69
C PHE A 265 -12.62 -34.45 -19.09
N ASN A 266 -11.48 -34.23 -18.41
CA ASN A 266 -10.76 -35.28 -17.66
C ASN A 266 -9.63 -34.67 -16.82
N LYS A 267 -9.44 -35.09 -15.56
CA LYS A 267 -8.32 -34.66 -14.70
C LYS A 267 -6.95 -35.01 -15.27
N ASP A 268 -6.86 -36.03 -16.12
CA ASP A 268 -5.58 -36.59 -16.56
C ASP A 268 -5.08 -36.09 -17.92
N THR A 269 -5.91 -35.37 -18.71
CA THR A 269 -5.53 -34.99 -20.09
C THR A 269 -5.47 -33.48 -20.36
N ASN A 270 -5.86 -32.61 -19.42
CA ASN A 270 -5.83 -31.13 -19.58
C ASN A 270 -6.41 -30.61 -20.92
N ALA A 271 -7.34 -31.34 -21.55
CA ALA A 271 -8.00 -30.89 -22.76
C ALA A 271 -9.07 -29.85 -22.41
N ILE A 272 -8.79 -28.57 -22.70
CA ILE A 272 -9.71 -27.45 -22.50
C ILE A 272 -10.40 -27.14 -23.83
N LEU A 273 -11.72 -27.31 -23.88
CA LEU A 273 -12.54 -26.93 -25.04
C LEU A 273 -13.12 -25.53 -24.80
N LYS A 274 -12.69 -24.55 -25.60
CA LYS A 274 -13.18 -23.17 -25.55
C LYS A 274 -14.39 -23.03 -26.48
N CYS A 275 -15.60 -22.91 -25.90
CA CYS A 275 -16.82 -22.72 -26.69
C CYS A 275 -17.17 -21.23 -26.82
N ASN A 276 -17.03 -20.67 -28.02
CA ASN A 276 -17.41 -19.30 -28.35
C ASN A 276 -18.84 -19.24 -28.94
N CYS A 277 -19.85 -19.76 -28.24
CA CYS A 277 -21.25 -19.70 -28.72
C CYS A 277 -21.94 -18.40 -28.29
N ARG A 278 -22.59 -17.72 -29.24
CA ARG A 278 -23.35 -16.45 -29.09
C ARG A 278 -24.57 -16.51 -28.14
N LEU A 279 -24.89 -17.66 -27.57
CA LEU A 279 -26.08 -17.86 -26.72
C LEU A 279 -25.84 -17.66 -25.22
N CYS A 280 -24.59 -17.60 -24.75
CA CYS A 280 -24.29 -17.25 -23.34
C CYS A 280 -24.76 -15.83 -22.95
N SER A 281 -25.06 -14.98 -23.95
CA SER A 281 -25.57 -13.62 -23.78
C SER A 281 -27.11 -13.49 -23.87
N LEU A 282 -27.86 -14.59 -24.02
CA LEU A 282 -29.32 -14.55 -24.25
C LEU A 282 -30.16 -15.48 -23.35
N ALA A 283 -29.59 -16.06 -22.29
CA ALA A 283 -30.40 -16.84 -21.34
C ALA A 283 -31.36 -15.92 -20.55
N PRO A 284 -32.69 -16.16 -20.56
CA PRO A 284 -33.63 -15.42 -19.71
C PRO A 284 -33.33 -15.68 -18.23
N SER A 285 -33.76 -14.76 -17.37
CA SER A 285 -33.74 -14.91 -15.91
C SER A 285 -34.45 -16.21 -15.48
N VAL A 286 -33.69 -17.26 -15.23
CA VAL A 286 -34.20 -18.52 -14.67
C VAL A 286 -33.77 -18.61 -13.20
N ASP A 287 -34.70 -19.10 -12.39
CA ASP A 287 -34.65 -19.38 -10.96
C ASP A 287 -33.25 -19.83 -10.45
N PRO A 288 -32.67 -19.17 -9.42
CA PRO A 288 -31.37 -19.53 -8.86
C PRO A 288 -31.28 -20.94 -8.28
N ASP A 289 -32.42 -21.58 -8.00
CA ASP A 289 -32.50 -22.94 -7.47
C ASP A 289 -32.58 -24.01 -8.57
N GLY A 290 -32.60 -23.61 -9.85
CA GLY A 290 -32.59 -24.53 -10.98
C GLY A 290 -31.23 -25.22 -11.15
N ASP A 291 -31.23 -26.55 -11.21
CA ASP A 291 -30.03 -27.35 -11.49
C ASP A 291 -29.48 -27.04 -12.89
N TYR A 292 -28.59 -26.05 -12.94
CA TYR A 292 -27.92 -25.56 -14.14
C TYR A 292 -27.19 -26.70 -14.88
N VAL A 293 -26.73 -27.72 -14.14
CA VAL A 293 -26.06 -28.90 -14.71
C VAL A 293 -27.07 -29.74 -15.48
N THR A 294 -28.27 -29.94 -14.94
CA THR A 294 -29.36 -30.65 -15.64
C THR A 294 -29.82 -29.89 -16.88
N LEU A 295 -29.97 -28.57 -16.79
CA LEU A 295 -30.38 -27.71 -17.92
C LEU A 295 -29.32 -27.69 -19.04
N LEU A 296 -28.03 -27.66 -18.69
CA LEU A 296 -26.94 -27.74 -19.67
C LEU A 296 -26.82 -29.15 -20.27
N LYS A 297 -27.03 -30.20 -19.47
CA LYS A 297 -27.08 -31.59 -19.95
C LYS A 297 -28.21 -31.78 -20.94
N ASP A 298 -29.40 -31.25 -20.66
CA ASP A 298 -30.55 -31.28 -21.57
C ASP A 298 -30.29 -30.47 -22.85
N TYR A 299 -29.63 -29.31 -22.73
CA TYR A 299 -29.28 -28.51 -23.89
C TYR A 299 -28.27 -29.22 -24.81
N ILE A 300 -27.28 -29.89 -24.23
CA ILE A 300 -26.28 -30.67 -24.95
C ILE A 300 -26.92 -31.92 -25.55
N SER A 301 -27.70 -32.69 -24.79
CA SER A 301 -28.34 -33.95 -25.22
C SER A 301 -29.36 -33.75 -26.34
N ASN A 302 -29.98 -32.57 -26.42
CA ASN A 302 -30.90 -32.21 -27.50
C ASN A 302 -30.21 -31.67 -28.77
N GLY A 303 -28.89 -31.83 -28.91
CA GLY A 303 -28.16 -31.50 -30.15
C GLY A 303 -28.04 -30.02 -30.47
N LYS A 304 -28.33 -29.12 -29.51
CA LYS A 304 -28.27 -27.67 -29.74
C LYS A 304 -26.85 -27.08 -29.66
N CYS A 305 -25.85 -27.92 -29.41
CA CYS A 305 -24.44 -27.61 -29.54
C CYS A 305 -23.70 -28.82 -30.12
N ASN A 306 -23.65 -28.91 -31.46
CA ASN A 306 -23.15 -30.09 -32.19
C ASN A 306 -21.74 -30.54 -31.76
N ALA A 307 -20.83 -29.59 -31.47
CA ALA A 307 -19.46 -29.93 -31.06
C ALA A 307 -19.40 -30.60 -29.67
N ALA A 308 -20.21 -30.14 -28.71
CA ALA A 308 -20.28 -30.73 -27.37
C ALA A 308 -21.05 -32.07 -27.39
N TYR A 309 -22.08 -32.18 -28.23
CA TYR A 309 -22.88 -33.39 -28.39
C TYR A 309 -22.10 -34.53 -29.07
N GLU A 310 -21.36 -34.26 -30.14
CA GLU A 310 -20.53 -35.26 -30.82
C GLU A 310 -19.41 -35.80 -29.91
N TYR A 311 -18.83 -34.96 -29.05
CA TYR A 311 -17.82 -35.39 -28.09
C TYR A 311 -18.46 -36.21 -26.96
N TYR A 312 -19.57 -35.73 -26.37
CA TYR A 312 -20.31 -36.42 -25.31
C TYR A 312 -20.74 -37.85 -25.71
N ASN A 313 -21.28 -38.01 -26.93
CA ASN A 313 -21.70 -39.31 -27.45
C ASN A 313 -20.52 -40.24 -27.80
N LYS A 314 -19.31 -39.72 -28.05
CA LYS A 314 -18.13 -40.53 -28.36
C LYS A 314 -17.39 -41.03 -27.13
N THR A 315 -17.44 -40.30 -26.01
CA THR A 315 -16.53 -40.57 -24.88
C THR A 315 -17.16 -41.25 -23.67
N SER A 316 -18.49 -41.46 -23.62
CA SER A 316 -19.17 -42.15 -22.50
C SER A 316 -18.64 -41.70 -21.13
N LEU A 317 -18.57 -40.39 -20.87
CA LEU A 317 -17.97 -39.84 -19.65
C LEU A 317 -19.04 -39.65 -18.56
N PRO A 318 -18.98 -40.39 -17.43
CA PRO A 318 -19.92 -40.22 -16.32
C PRO A 318 -19.68 -38.95 -15.48
N ASP A 319 -18.49 -38.35 -15.54
CA ASP A 319 -18.10 -37.24 -14.64
C ASP A 319 -17.74 -35.94 -15.38
N LEU A 320 -18.76 -35.23 -15.86
CA LEU A 320 -18.60 -33.87 -16.36
C LEU A 320 -18.57 -32.88 -15.19
N THR A 321 -17.39 -32.35 -14.86
CA THR A 321 -17.27 -31.26 -13.86
C THR A 321 -17.26 -29.92 -14.59
N ILE A 322 -18.34 -29.15 -14.46
CA ILE A 322 -18.43 -27.81 -15.04
C ILE A 322 -17.77 -26.83 -14.08
N HIS A 323 -16.62 -26.26 -14.47
CA HIS A 323 -16.04 -25.12 -13.76
C HIS A 323 -16.63 -23.85 -14.35
N THR A 324 -17.68 -23.32 -13.72
CA THR A 324 -18.08 -21.95 -13.97
C THR A 324 -16.98 -21.04 -13.40
N ASN A 325 -16.34 -20.22 -14.25
CA ASN A 325 -15.60 -19.05 -13.81
C ASN A 325 -16.60 -18.08 -13.18
N VAL A 326 -17.04 -18.38 -11.97
CA VAL A 326 -17.66 -17.38 -11.11
C VAL A 326 -16.52 -16.42 -10.80
N ASN A 327 -16.65 -15.16 -11.21
CA ASN A 327 -15.70 -14.12 -10.85
C ASN A 327 -15.51 -14.19 -9.33
N GLU A 328 -14.35 -14.67 -8.90
CA GLU A 328 -14.05 -14.75 -7.48
C GLU A 328 -14.11 -13.32 -6.93
N ASP A 329 -14.90 -13.12 -5.87
CA ASP A 329 -15.00 -11.84 -5.19
C ASP A 329 -13.59 -11.36 -4.78
N GLU A 330 -13.27 -10.10 -5.02
CA GLU A 330 -11.96 -9.50 -4.73
C GLU A 330 -11.56 -9.69 -3.26
N HIS A 331 -12.55 -9.71 -2.35
CA HIS A 331 -12.36 -10.05 -0.94
C HIS A 331 -11.78 -11.45 -0.72
N THR A 332 -12.21 -12.43 -1.52
CA THR A 332 -11.69 -13.80 -1.48
C THR A 332 -10.23 -13.86 -1.96
N ILE A 333 -9.87 -13.06 -2.96
CA ILE A 333 -8.50 -12.96 -3.46
C ILE A 333 -7.58 -12.39 -2.37
N ILE A 334 -8.00 -11.32 -1.70
CA ILE A 334 -7.23 -10.70 -0.60
C ILE A 334 -7.06 -11.67 0.56
N ALA A 335 -8.14 -12.34 1.00
CA ALA A 335 -8.09 -13.29 2.11
C ALA A 335 -7.07 -14.42 1.87
N ARG A 336 -6.90 -14.87 0.62
CA ARG A 336 -5.93 -15.92 0.24
C ARG A 336 -4.47 -15.51 0.38
N GLN A 337 -4.18 -14.22 0.29
CA GLN A 337 -2.80 -13.71 0.37
C GLN A 337 -2.32 -13.58 1.82
N ILE A 338 -3.23 -13.64 2.79
CA ILE A 338 -2.92 -13.51 4.21
C ILE A 338 -2.81 -14.90 4.81
N ASN A 339 -1.68 -15.22 5.47
CA ASN A 339 -1.57 -16.45 6.22
C ASN A 339 -2.49 -16.40 7.45
N HIS A 340 -3.47 -17.31 7.54
CA HIS A 340 -4.46 -17.34 8.60
C HIS A 340 -5.04 -18.74 8.80
N SER A 341 -5.72 -18.95 9.94
CA SER A 341 -6.65 -20.06 10.12
C SER A 341 -7.95 -19.59 10.77
N VAL A 342 -9.04 -20.30 10.47
CA VAL A 342 -10.38 -19.99 10.99
C VAL A 342 -10.89 -21.20 11.77
N GLU A 343 -11.33 -20.96 13.00
CA GLU A 343 -11.93 -21.95 13.89
C GLU A 343 -13.36 -21.51 14.24
N HIS A 344 -14.36 -22.29 13.82
CA HIS A 344 -15.76 -22.05 14.20
C HIS A 344 -16.04 -22.74 15.54
N ILE A 345 -16.15 -21.95 16.60
CA ILE A 345 -16.42 -22.47 17.96
C ILE A 345 -17.92 -22.80 18.11
N SER A 346 -18.77 -21.96 17.51
CA SER A 346 -20.22 -22.17 17.46
C SER A 346 -20.81 -21.42 16.26
N PRO A 347 -22.11 -21.57 15.95
CA PRO A 347 -22.77 -20.76 14.92
C PRO A 347 -22.67 -19.25 15.18
N PHE A 348 -22.43 -18.84 16.42
CA PHE A 348 -22.39 -17.44 16.85
C PHE A 348 -20.99 -16.91 17.10
N ILE A 349 -19.97 -17.78 17.11
CA ILE A 349 -18.61 -17.44 17.51
C ILE A 349 -17.62 -18.08 16.54
N CYS A 350 -16.77 -17.24 15.95
CA CYS A 350 -15.68 -17.64 15.06
C CYS A 350 -14.38 -17.01 15.53
N LYS A 351 -13.29 -17.75 15.46
CA LYS A 351 -11.95 -17.32 15.86
C LYS A 351 -11.04 -17.32 14.65
N VAL A 352 -10.34 -16.23 14.43
CA VAL A 352 -9.38 -16.06 13.33
C VAL A 352 -7.98 -15.91 13.93
N HIS A 353 -7.09 -16.82 13.54
CA HIS A 353 -5.69 -16.79 13.95
C HIS A 353 -4.85 -16.08 12.88
N LEU A 354 -4.07 -15.10 13.32
CA LEU A 354 -3.21 -14.26 12.50
C LEU A 354 -1.76 -14.45 12.94
N PRO A 355 -1.04 -15.47 12.42
CA PRO A 355 0.32 -15.79 12.84
C PRO A 355 1.31 -14.62 12.69
N GLY A 356 1.11 -13.77 11.67
CA GLY A 356 1.96 -12.60 11.43
C GLY A 356 1.71 -11.40 12.37
N GLY A 357 0.59 -11.38 13.08
CA GLY A 357 0.21 -10.27 13.96
C GLY A 357 0.17 -8.90 13.27
N PHE A 358 0.70 -7.86 13.92
CA PHE A 358 0.76 -6.51 13.35
C PHE A 358 1.95 -6.34 12.39
N PRO A 359 1.73 -5.83 11.15
CA PRO A 359 2.82 -5.50 10.25
C PRO A 359 3.56 -4.23 10.71
N TYR A 360 4.76 -3.99 10.15
CA TYR A 360 5.61 -2.84 10.52
C TYR A 360 4.89 -1.49 10.34
N GLU A 361 4.09 -1.33 9.29
CA GLU A 361 3.38 -0.09 8.96
C GLU A 361 2.30 0.27 10.00
N ALA A 362 1.86 -0.73 10.79
CA ALA A 362 0.91 -0.53 11.88
C ALA A 362 1.50 0.30 13.03
N PHE A 363 2.83 0.47 13.10
CA PHE A 363 3.51 1.20 14.16
C PHE A 363 3.82 2.65 13.76
N ASP A 364 3.78 3.57 14.71
CA ASP A 364 4.22 4.94 14.53
C ASP A 364 5.75 5.06 14.56
N ASN A 365 6.27 6.06 13.83
CA ASN A 365 7.71 6.22 13.67
C ASN A 365 8.37 6.82 14.92
N ALA A 366 7.58 7.43 15.82
CA ALA A 366 8.10 8.26 16.90
C ALA A 366 8.22 7.51 18.23
N ALA A 367 7.27 6.63 18.52
CA ALA A 367 7.17 5.91 19.79
C ALA A 367 7.12 4.38 19.59
N GLY A 368 7.09 3.89 18.34
CA GLY A 368 6.90 2.47 18.06
C GLY A 368 5.53 1.98 18.55
N LYS A 369 4.54 2.87 18.66
CA LYS A 369 3.20 2.54 19.16
C LYS A 369 2.27 2.17 18.02
N ILE A 370 1.37 1.24 18.26
CA ILE A 370 0.38 0.84 17.25
C ILE A 370 -0.53 2.03 16.93
N LYS A 371 -0.64 2.36 15.65
CA LYS A 371 -1.59 3.36 15.14
C LYS A 371 -3.01 2.79 15.19
N PRO A 372 -4.03 3.64 15.35
CA PRO A 372 -5.43 3.22 15.23
C PRO A 372 -5.71 2.49 13.92
N ARG A 373 -5.11 2.94 12.81
CA ARG A 373 -5.19 2.25 11.51
C ARG A 373 -4.79 0.78 11.60
N GLY A 374 -3.73 0.45 12.32
CA GLY A 374 -3.28 -0.94 12.48
C GLY A 374 -4.33 -1.80 13.18
N LEU A 375 -4.95 -1.27 14.24
CA LEU A 375 -6.03 -1.95 14.96
C LEU A 375 -7.27 -2.17 14.08
N LEU A 376 -7.70 -1.12 13.38
CA LEU A 376 -8.87 -1.18 12.50
C LEU A 376 -8.64 -2.17 11.34
N MET A 377 -7.48 -2.12 10.70
CA MET A 377 -7.14 -3.01 9.56
C MET A 377 -7.04 -4.48 9.97
N VAL A 378 -6.49 -4.80 11.15
CA VAL A 378 -6.43 -6.21 11.64
C VAL A 378 -7.84 -6.76 11.87
N VAL A 379 -8.73 -5.96 12.47
CA VAL A 379 -10.11 -6.39 12.71
C VAL A 379 -10.91 -6.46 11.40
N GLU A 380 -10.68 -5.53 10.47
CA GLU A 380 -11.26 -5.57 9.13
C GLU A 380 -10.84 -6.83 8.37
N SER A 381 -9.55 -7.12 8.33
CA SER A 381 -8.99 -8.28 7.62
C SER A 381 -9.50 -9.60 8.20
N SER A 382 -9.56 -9.73 9.53
CA SER A 382 -10.11 -10.94 10.18
C SER A 382 -11.60 -11.15 9.88
N ARG A 383 -12.37 -10.07 9.70
CA ARG A 383 -13.77 -10.18 9.25
C ARG A 383 -13.87 -10.64 7.81
N ILE A 384 -13.08 -10.06 6.91
CA ILE A 384 -13.06 -10.51 5.50
C ILE A 384 -12.73 -12.01 5.44
N ILE A 385 -11.72 -12.45 6.20
CA ILE A 385 -11.32 -13.86 6.30
C ILE A 385 -12.46 -14.77 6.81
N SER A 386 -13.18 -14.33 7.86
CA SER A 386 -14.26 -15.15 8.45
C SER A 386 -15.55 -15.13 7.65
N PHE A 387 -15.85 -14.04 6.92
CA PHE A 387 -17.06 -13.90 6.12
C PHE A 387 -16.94 -14.51 4.73
N TRP A 388 -15.74 -14.50 4.12
CA TRP A 388 -15.47 -15.12 2.82
C TRP A 388 -14.34 -16.16 2.90
N PRO A 389 -14.51 -17.21 3.71
CA PRO A 389 -13.48 -18.23 3.86
C PRO A 389 -13.36 -19.09 2.60
N ARG A 390 -12.15 -19.60 2.35
CA ARG A 390 -11.86 -20.41 1.15
C ARG A 390 -12.45 -21.82 1.20
N LYS A 391 -12.43 -22.46 2.37
CA LYS A 391 -12.70 -23.90 2.54
C LYS A 391 -13.66 -24.23 3.69
N SER A 392 -14.05 -23.24 4.47
CA SER A 392 -14.97 -23.40 5.60
C SER A 392 -16.28 -22.69 5.29
N GLU A 393 -17.27 -22.88 6.16
CA GLU A 393 -18.53 -22.15 6.06
C GLU A 393 -18.33 -20.67 6.37
N SER A 394 -19.01 -19.80 5.62
CA SER A 394 -19.04 -18.37 5.89
C SER A 394 -19.59 -18.10 7.29
N PHE A 395 -18.84 -17.38 8.13
CA PHE A 395 -19.33 -17.00 9.45
C PHE A 395 -20.57 -16.11 9.31
N LEU A 396 -21.65 -16.51 9.99
CA LEU A 396 -22.98 -15.89 9.92
C LEU A 396 -23.64 -15.90 8.53
N ASP A 397 -23.25 -16.84 7.67
CA ASP A 397 -23.72 -16.96 6.28
C ASP A 397 -23.64 -15.60 5.54
N MET A 398 -22.57 -14.84 5.80
CA MET A 398 -22.41 -13.47 5.32
C MET A 398 -22.38 -13.38 3.80
N GLU A 399 -21.73 -14.35 3.14
CA GLU A 399 -21.70 -14.43 1.68
C GLU A 399 -23.12 -14.57 1.11
N ARG A 400 -23.94 -15.46 1.69
CA ARG A 400 -25.34 -15.63 1.29
C ARG A 400 -26.16 -14.38 1.56
N LEU A 401 -25.93 -13.73 2.71
CA LEU A 401 -26.66 -12.52 3.08
C LEU A 401 -26.34 -11.34 2.14
N ALA A 402 -25.08 -11.21 1.74
CA ALA A 402 -24.58 -10.14 0.87
C ALA A 402 -24.88 -10.36 -0.63
N ARG A 403 -25.27 -11.58 -1.03
CA ARG A 403 -25.65 -11.88 -2.42
C ARG A 403 -26.89 -11.12 -2.87
N ASP A 404 -27.89 -11.05 -1.99
CA ASP A 404 -29.19 -10.46 -2.32
C ASP A 404 -29.37 -9.04 -1.74
N ASN A 405 -28.44 -8.60 -0.88
CA ASN A 405 -28.55 -7.36 -0.12
C ASN A 405 -27.21 -6.67 0.00
N LEU A 406 -27.24 -5.35 0.20
CA LEU A 406 -26.08 -4.59 0.63
C LEU A 406 -25.97 -4.63 2.15
N VAL A 407 -24.74 -4.66 2.68
CA VAL A 407 -24.49 -4.63 4.12
C VAL A 407 -23.72 -3.37 4.46
N TYR A 408 -24.36 -2.44 5.16
CA TYR A 408 -23.76 -1.16 5.53
C TYR A 408 -23.35 -1.16 7.00
N ILE A 409 -22.26 -0.45 7.32
CA ILE A 409 -21.83 -0.21 8.69
C ILE A 409 -22.46 1.09 9.17
N ALA A 410 -23.35 1.03 10.16
CA ALA A 410 -24.00 2.23 10.72
C ALA A 410 -23.18 2.85 11.85
N THR A 411 -22.52 2.04 12.67
CA THR A 411 -21.70 2.51 13.80
C THR A 411 -20.60 1.51 14.11
N ILE A 412 -19.41 2.00 14.42
CA ILE A 412 -18.32 1.22 15.03
C ILE A 412 -17.95 1.81 16.39
N GLN A 413 -17.47 0.95 17.28
CA GLN A 413 -16.83 1.34 18.52
C GLN A 413 -15.59 0.47 18.74
N LEU A 414 -14.43 1.11 18.83
CA LEU A 414 -13.17 0.53 19.22
C LEU A 414 -12.86 0.95 20.66
N GLN A 415 -12.61 -0.03 21.51
CA GLN A 415 -12.05 0.15 22.84
C GLN A 415 -10.68 -0.53 22.89
N VAL A 416 -9.67 0.20 23.33
CA VAL A 416 -8.29 -0.25 23.32
C VAL A 416 -7.80 -0.39 24.74
N SER A 417 -7.10 -1.48 25.04
CA SER A 417 -6.38 -1.69 26.29
C SER A 417 -5.02 -1.01 26.23
N GLN A 418 -4.61 -0.37 27.31
CA GLN A 418 -3.29 0.28 27.40
C GLN A 418 -2.13 -0.72 27.22
N LEU A 419 -2.37 -2.01 27.48
CA LEU A 419 -1.43 -3.11 27.21
C LEU A 419 -0.90 -3.10 25.78
N VAL A 420 -1.71 -2.69 24.80
CA VAL A 420 -1.29 -2.68 23.39
C VAL A 420 -0.13 -1.71 23.13
N TYR A 421 0.06 -0.71 24.00
CA TYR A 421 1.12 0.29 23.88
C TYR A 421 2.37 0.00 24.70
N LEU A 422 2.36 -1.06 25.52
CA LEU A 422 3.53 -1.48 26.26
C LEU A 422 4.54 -2.15 25.30
N PRO A 423 5.84 -1.80 25.37
CA PRO A 423 6.87 -2.36 24.50
C PRO A 423 6.98 -3.88 24.61
N ASP A 424 6.88 -4.42 25.83
CA ASP A 424 7.09 -5.85 26.11
C ASP A 424 5.86 -6.71 25.83
N THR A 425 4.71 -6.09 25.49
CA THR A 425 3.52 -6.83 25.15
C THR A 425 3.67 -7.44 23.75
N PRO A 426 3.50 -8.76 23.56
CA PRO A 426 3.63 -9.40 22.25
C PRO A 426 2.70 -8.80 21.19
N LYS A 427 3.18 -8.65 19.96
CA LYS A 427 2.41 -8.10 18.84
C LYS A 427 2.09 -9.12 17.74
N TYR A 428 2.54 -10.35 17.94
CA TYR A 428 2.33 -11.53 17.09
C TYR A 428 2.64 -12.81 17.91
N PRO A 429 1.99 -13.96 17.62
CA PRO A 429 0.79 -14.10 16.78
C PRO A 429 -0.45 -13.46 17.43
N LEU A 430 -1.44 -13.05 16.63
CA LEU A 430 -2.69 -12.48 17.14
C LEU A 430 -3.87 -13.42 16.93
N THR A 431 -4.89 -13.26 17.76
CA THR A 431 -6.18 -13.94 17.62
C THR A 431 -7.28 -12.90 17.64
N VAL A 432 -8.23 -13.00 16.70
CA VAL A 432 -9.46 -12.21 16.71
C VAL A 432 -10.65 -13.14 16.86
N THR A 433 -11.40 -12.98 17.95
CA THR A 433 -12.65 -13.72 18.17
C THR A 433 -13.82 -12.84 17.80
N HIS A 434 -14.56 -13.22 16.75
CA HIS A 434 -15.81 -12.59 16.35
C HIS A 434 -16.98 -13.30 17.01
N SER A 435 -17.94 -12.52 17.53
CA SER A 435 -19.19 -13.03 18.05
C SER A 435 -20.38 -12.21 17.57
N LEU A 436 -21.49 -12.88 17.27
CA LEU A 436 -22.78 -12.22 17.06
C LEU A 436 -23.32 -11.77 18.41
N ALA A 437 -23.41 -10.46 18.61
CA ALA A 437 -23.72 -9.87 19.91
C ALA A 437 -25.12 -9.26 20.01
N PHE A 438 -25.77 -8.97 18.87
CA PHE A 438 -27.12 -8.42 18.82
C PHE A 438 -27.77 -8.71 17.46
N ILE A 439 -29.09 -8.93 17.47
CA ILE A 439 -29.93 -9.09 16.29
C ILE A 439 -31.11 -8.13 16.44
N GLY A 440 -31.23 -7.20 15.50
CA GLY A 440 -32.39 -6.32 15.34
C GLY A 440 -33.28 -6.78 14.18
N LYS A 441 -34.28 -5.97 13.83
CA LYS A 441 -35.20 -6.26 12.72
C LYS A 441 -34.48 -6.27 11.36
N SER A 442 -33.66 -5.24 11.12
CA SER A 442 -32.93 -5.01 9.86
C SER A 442 -31.43 -4.86 10.09
N SER A 443 -30.93 -5.27 11.25
CA SER A 443 -29.57 -4.98 11.66
C SER A 443 -29.01 -6.04 12.60
N LYS A 444 -27.68 -6.08 12.73
CA LYS A 444 -26.98 -6.97 13.66
C LYS A 444 -25.73 -6.30 14.20
N ARG A 445 -25.27 -6.72 15.37
CA ARG A 445 -23.98 -6.29 15.93
C ARG A 445 -23.02 -7.46 16.01
N ILE A 446 -21.80 -7.24 15.53
CA ILE A 446 -20.70 -8.18 15.65
C ILE A 446 -19.67 -7.56 16.59
N SER A 447 -19.32 -8.27 17.65
CA SER A 447 -18.23 -7.92 18.55
C SER A 447 -16.98 -8.69 18.13
N SER A 448 -15.85 -8.02 18.04
CA SER A 448 -14.55 -8.63 17.75
C SER A 448 -13.61 -8.36 18.92
N ILE A 449 -13.07 -9.40 19.52
CA ILE A 449 -12.07 -9.29 20.59
C ILE A 449 -10.71 -9.64 20.02
N LEU A 450 -9.79 -8.68 20.03
CA LEU A 450 -8.39 -8.88 19.68
C LEU A 450 -7.60 -9.27 20.92
N SER A 451 -6.97 -10.44 20.90
CA SER A 451 -6.18 -10.96 22.02
C SER A 451 -4.88 -11.61 21.56
N PHE A 452 -3.98 -11.79 22.52
CA PHE A 452 -2.82 -12.65 22.42
C PHE A 452 -3.06 -13.90 23.26
N PRO A 453 -2.74 -15.13 22.79
CA PRO A 453 -3.09 -16.36 23.50
C PRO A 453 -2.61 -16.42 24.96
N GLU A 454 -1.45 -15.85 25.26
CA GLU A 454 -0.84 -15.90 26.61
C GLU A 454 -1.21 -14.70 27.49
N VAL A 455 -1.81 -13.64 26.92
CA VAL A 455 -2.23 -12.47 27.69
C VAL A 455 -3.73 -12.61 28.02
N PRO A 456 -4.11 -12.76 29.30
CA PRO A 456 -5.50 -13.01 29.68
C PRO A 456 -6.44 -11.82 29.44
N LYS A 457 -5.91 -10.59 29.32
CA LYS A 457 -6.69 -9.39 28.99
C LYS A 457 -6.61 -9.11 27.48
N PRO A 458 -7.73 -8.82 26.80
CA PRO A 458 -7.71 -8.48 25.39
C PRO A 458 -6.98 -7.15 25.13
N TYR A 459 -6.38 -7.02 23.96
CA TYR A 459 -5.75 -5.79 23.49
C TYR A 459 -6.77 -4.77 23.03
N ALA A 460 -7.84 -5.22 22.39
CA ALA A 460 -8.92 -4.36 21.95
C ALA A 460 -10.23 -5.12 21.83
N GLN A 461 -11.33 -4.39 21.99
CA GLN A 461 -12.68 -4.82 21.65
C GLN A 461 -13.22 -3.90 20.56
N PHE A 462 -13.85 -4.49 19.55
CA PHE A 462 -14.38 -3.78 18.41
C PHE A 462 -15.81 -4.21 18.11
N ASP A 463 -16.76 -3.34 18.39
CA ASP A 463 -18.18 -3.57 18.11
C ASP A 463 -18.59 -2.86 16.83
N VAL A 464 -19.31 -3.56 15.96
CA VAL A 464 -19.84 -2.99 14.71
C VAL A 464 -21.29 -3.33 14.51
N HIS A 465 -22.06 -2.30 14.22
CA HIS A 465 -23.47 -2.38 13.88
C HIS A 465 -23.63 -2.39 12.35
N HIS A 466 -24.02 -3.53 11.82
CA HIS A 466 -24.36 -3.70 10.41
C HIS A 466 -25.86 -3.51 10.21
N VAL A 467 -26.25 -2.86 9.11
CA VAL A 467 -27.63 -2.73 8.66
C VAL A 467 -27.75 -3.39 7.30
N LEU A 468 -28.77 -4.21 7.14
CA LEU A 468 -29.10 -4.84 5.87
C LEU A 468 -29.90 -3.85 5.02
N ILE A 469 -29.46 -3.63 3.79
CA ILE A 469 -30.03 -2.67 2.85
C ILE A 469 -30.47 -3.43 1.59
N ASP A 470 -31.70 -3.22 1.18
CA ASP A 470 -32.19 -3.74 -0.10
C ASP A 470 -31.48 -3.02 -1.26
N SER A 471 -30.88 -3.79 -2.16
CA SER A 471 -29.99 -3.27 -3.20
C SER A 471 -30.73 -2.39 -4.22
N ALA A 472 -32.00 -2.71 -4.51
CA ALA A 472 -32.81 -2.00 -5.48
C ALA A 472 -33.36 -0.67 -4.93
N THR A 473 -33.91 -0.70 -3.72
CA THR A 473 -34.56 0.46 -3.09
C THR A 473 -33.61 1.33 -2.28
N ARG A 474 -32.41 0.81 -1.95
CA ARG A 474 -31.42 1.43 -1.08
C ARG A 474 -31.99 1.79 0.30
N LYS A 475 -32.98 1.03 0.79
CA LYS A 475 -33.62 1.21 2.11
C LYS A 475 -33.30 0.05 3.05
N PRO A 476 -33.31 0.28 4.38
CA PRO A 476 -33.18 -0.80 5.34
C PRO A 476 -34.24 -1.89 5.13
N THR A 477 -33.81 -3.14 5.07
CA THR A 477 -34.67 -4.31 4.87
C THR A 477 -34.53 -5.29 6.02
N ALA A 478 -35.59 -6.07 6.28
CA ALA A 478 -35.58 -7.03 7.36
C ALA A 478 -34.55 -8.15 7.10
N LEU A 479 -33.96 -8.68 8.16
CA LEU A 479 -33.12 -9.88 8.04
C LEU A 479 -33.97 -11.04 7.48
N PRO A 480 -33.46 -11.83 6.52
CA PRO A 480 -34.22 -12.93 5.93
C PRO A 480 -34.69 -13.95 6.98
N GLN A 481 -35.84 -14.58 6.72
CA GLN A 481 -36.42 -15.56 7.64
C GLN A 481 -35.48 -16.75 7.88
N TRP A 482 -34.78 -17.24 6.85
CA TRP A 482 -33.81 -18.32 7.00
C TRP A 482 -32.67 -17.95 7.96
N TRP A 483 -32.22 -16.70 7.93
CA TRP A 483 -31.13 -16.21 8.78
C TRP A 483 -31.60 -16.05 10.22
N THR A 484 -32.78 -15.44 10.42
CA THR A 484 -33.37 -15.27 11.75
C THR A 484 -33.82 -16.59 12.38
N ALA A 485 -34.24 -17.59 11.58
CA ALA A 485 -34.51 -18.93 12.09
C ALA A 485 -33.24 -19.63 12.60
N LYS A 486 -32.11 -19.47 11.91
CA LYS A 486 -30.81 -20.05 12.29
C LYS A 486 -30.18 -19.35 13.50
N TYR A 487 -30.21 -18.01 13.52
CA TYR A 487 -29.45 -17.21 14.50
C TYR A 487 -30.32 -16.51 15.56
N GLY A 488 -31.63 -16.42 15.37
CA GLY A 488 -32.54 -15.70 16.26
C GLY A 488 -32.75 -16.32 17.63
N SER A 489 -32.27 -17.57 17.84
CA SER A 489 -32.23 -18.22 19.15
C SER A 489 -31.21 -17.61 20.11
N LEU A 490 -30.31 -16.76 19.60
CA LEU A 490 -29.39 -15.98 20.43
C LEU A 490 -30.21 -15.11 21.39
N LYS A 491 -30.31 -15.55 22.64
CA LYS A 491 -30.87 -14.74 23.72
C LYS A 491 -29.88 -13.61 23.96
N PRO A 492 -30.24 -12.34 23.65
CA PRO A 492 -29.34 -11.24 23.95
C PRO A 492 -29.30 -11.13 25.47
N GLU A 493 -28.22 -11.58 26.11
CA GLU A 493 -28.00 -11.38 27.54
C GLU A 493 -27.69 -9.90 27.81
N VAL A 494 -28.61 -8.97 27.50
CA VAL A 494 -28.48 -7.51 27.74
C VAL A 494 -27.73 -6.73 26.63
N VAL A 495 -27.81 -7.20 25.38
CA VAL A 495 -27.33 -6.58 24.12
C VAL A 495 -28.13 -5.37 23.58
N ARG A 496 -27.85 -4.09 23.89
CA ARG A 496 -28.45 -2.96 23.15
C ARG A 496 -27.82 -2.76 21.75
N PRO A 497 -28.56 -2.23 20.76
CA PRO A 497 -27.96 -1.77 19.51
C PRO A 497 -26.85 -0.76 19.81
N LEU A 498 -25.71 -0.90 19.13
CA LEU A 498 -24.66 0.11 19.21
C LEU A 498 -25.16 1.37 18.50
N LYS A 499 -25.37 2.44 19.27
CA LYS A 499 -25.83 3.74 18.78
C LYS A 499 -24.93 4.81 19.37
N MET A 500 -24.44 5.68 18.50
CA MET A 500 -23.80 6.92 18.89
C MET A 500 -24.86 8.02 18.86
N ASP A 501 -24.91 8.83 19.91
CA ASP A 501 -25.79 9.99 19.94
C ASP A 501 -25.34 11.03 18.91
N HIS A 502 -26.31 11.78 18.39
CA HIS A 502 -26.01 12.84 17.44
C HIS A 502 -25.19 13.92 18.14
N LEU A 503 -24.04 14.24 17.56
CA LEU A 503 -23.17 15.28 18.08
C LEU A 503 -23.64 16.63 17.54
N LEU A 504 -23.77 17.61 18.45
CA LEU A 504 -24.01 19.00 18.08
C LEU A 504 -22.66 19.70 17.89
N ARG A 505 -22.37 20.11 16.65
CA ARG A 505 -21.16 20.87 16.34
C ARG A 505 -21.27 22.27 16.93
N PRO A 506 -20.30 22.73 17.76
CA PRO A 506 -20.28 24.10 18.26
C PRO A 506 -19.91 25.09 17.15
N ASP A 507 -20.33 26.35 17.30
CA ASP A 507 -20.00 27.43 16.35
C ASP A 507 -18.49 27.62 16.19
N GLN A 508 -17.74 27.43 17.29
CA GLN A 508 -16.29 27.47 17.31
C GLN A 508 -15.73 26.05 17.29
N CYS A 509 -15.25 25.63 16.13
CA CYS A 509 -14.54 24.38 15.95
C CYS A 509 -13.30 24.58 15.08
N LEU A 510 -12.34 23.67 15.23
CA LEU A 510 -11.19 23.57 14.35
C LEU A 510 -11.64 22.90 13.05
N ASN A 511 -11.04 23.27 11.91
CA ASN A 511 -11.38 22.72 10.61
C ASN A 511 -10.13 22.27 9.86
N ASP A 512 -10.22 21.14 9.19
CA ASP A 512 -9.21 20.58 8.28
C ASP A 512 -9.88 20.13 6.98
N GLU A 513 -9.14 20.14 5.87
CA GLU A 513 -9.64 19.70 4.57
C GLU A 513 -8.75 18.57 4.04
N ILE A 514 -9.38 17.47 3.64
CA ILE A 514 -8.68 16.32 3.06
C ILE A 514 -9.28 15.96 1.70
N ILE A 515 -8.49 15.32 0.86
CA ILE A 515 -8.95 14.73 -0.41
C ILE A 515 -8.89 13.22 -0.24
N VAL A 516 -9.98 12.52 -0.55
CA VAL A 516 -10.01 11.06 -0.57
C VAL A 516 -9.10 10.57 -1.68
N HIS A 517 -8.07 9.79 -1.35
CA HIS A 517 -7.22 9.16 -2.35
C HIS A 517 -7.72 7.76 -2.73
N PRO A 518 -7.34 7.23 -3.91
CA PRO A 518 -7.71 5.87 -4.31
C PRO A 518 -7.35 4.79 -3.27
N ARG A 519 -6.21 4.94 -2.58
CA ARG A 519 -5.80 4.03 -1.50
C ARG A 519 -6.68 4.08 -0.24
N ASP A 520 -7.50 5.12 -0.13
CA ASP A 520 -8.44 5.31 0.97
C ASP A 520 -9.80 4.68 0.65
N CYS A 521 -9.99 4.21 -0.58
CA CYS A 521 -11.22 3.60 -1.07
C CYS A 521 -11.17 2.06 -0.96
N ASP A 522 -12.35 1.46 -0.88
CA ASP A 522 -12.55 0.02 -1.00
C ASP A 522 -12.76 -0.40 -2.47
N VAL A 523 -13.08 -1.68 -2.68
CA VAL A 523 -13.32 -2.30 -4.00
C VAL A 523 -14.53 -1.71 -4.73
N TYR A 524 -15.38 -0.95 -4.03
CA TYR A 524 -16.56 -0.28 -4.59
C TYR A 524 -16.30 1.21 -4.85
N GLU A 525 -15.05 1.65 -4.81
CA GLU A 525 -14.64 3.05 -5.00
C GLU A 525 -15.21 4.03 -3.97
N HIS A 526 -15.72 3.51 -2.84
CA HIS A 526 -16.13 4.32 -1.69
C HIS A 526 -14.98 4.43 -0.71
N THR A 527 -14.86 5.56 0.00
CA THR A 527 -13.95 5.68 1.14
C THR A 527 -14.21 4.54 2.13
N SER A 528 -13.20 3.71 2.39
CA SER A 528 -13.32 2.62 3.35
C SER A 528 -13.67 3.16 4.73
N TRP A 529 -14.61 2.50 5.39
CA TRP A 529 -15.12 2.88 6.70
C TRP A 529 -13.99 3.06 7.74
N SER A 530 -12.90 2.29 7.62
CA SER A 530 -11.77 2.36 8.55
C SER A 530 -10.96 3.64 8.39
N ASN A 531 -11.00 4.27 7.20
CA ASN A 531 -10.28 5.52 6.95
C ASN A 531 -10.93 6.75 7.57
N TYR A 532 -12.26 6.78 7.75
CA TYR A 532 -12.89 7.90 8.48
C TYR A 532 -12.35 8.04 9.91
N GLY A 533 -12.14 6.91 10.61
CA GLY A 533 -11.49 6.92 11.93
C GLY A 533 -10.04 7.42 11.88
N ASN A 534 -9.30 7.09 10.81
CA ASN A 534 -7.93 7.55 10.60
C ASN A 534 -7.88 9.05 10.30
N PHE A 535 -8.79 9.56 9.47
CA PHE A 535 -8.90 11.00 9.17
C PHE A 535 -9.12 11.81 10.45
N CYS A 536 -10.06 11.40 11.29
CA CYS A 536 -10.28 12.03 12.60
C CYS A 536 -9.02 11.98 13.48
N TYR A 537 -8.34 10.82 13.54
CA TYR A 537 -7.13 10.66 14.36
C TYR A 537 -5.96 11.53 13.86
N ASP A 538 -5.73 11.58 12.55
CA ASP A 538 -4.66 12.36 11.94
C ASP A 538 -4.90 13.87 12.13
N THR A 539 -6.13 14.35 11.90
CA THR A 539 -6.53 15.73 12.20
C THR A 539 -6.33 16.05 13.69
N CYS A 540 -6.75 15.15 14.59
CA CYS A 540 -6.54 15.30 16.02
C CYS A 540 -5.05 15.43 16.37
N CYS A 541 -4.22 14.59 15.77
CA CYS A 541 -2.78 14.61 15.94
C CYS A 541 -2.15 15.93 15.47
N VAL A 542 -2.59 16.47 14.34
CA VAL A 542 -2.13 17.76 13.82
C VAL A 542 -2.49 18.90 14.76
N PHE A 543 -3.76 18.96 15.20
CA PHE A 543 -4.26 20.03 16.07
C PHE A 543 -3.65 19.98 17.48
N ALA A 544 -3.51 18.79 18.07
CA ALA A 544 -2.85 18.61 19.37
C ALA A 544 -1.36 19.00 19.32
N ARG A 545 -0.66 18.71 18.22
CA ARG A 545 0.77 19.12 18.06
C ARG A 545 0.96 20.62 17.88
N LYS A 546 -0.06 21.31 17.36
CA LYS A 546 -0.16 22.76 17.23
C LYS A 546 -0.76 23.45 18.46
N SER A 547 -1.09 22.69 19.52
CA SER A 547 -1.72 23.20 20.74
C SER A 547 -3.03 23.95 20.48
N LEU A 548 -3.83 23.47 19.52
CA LEU A 548 -5.12 24.08 19.17
C LEU A 548 -6.29 23.55 20.01
N TYR A 549 -6.16 22.35 20.58
CA TYR A 549 -7.10 21.86 21.59
C TYR A 549 -6.76 22.42 22.97
N LYS A 550 -7.77 22.55 23.82
CA LYS A 550 -7.63 22.96 25.23
C LYS A 550 -7.23 21.78 26.12
N THR A 551 -7.78 20.59 25.88
CA THR A 551 -7.60 19.42 26.77
C THR A 551 -6.71 18.33 26.17
N ILE A 552 -6.53 18.29 24.84
CA ILE A 552 -5.69 17.29 24.17
C ILE A 552 -4.35 17.90 23.78
N ASN A 553 -3.26 17.26 24.20
CA ASN A 553 -1.92 17.73 23.92
C ASN A 553 -1.01 16.59 23.43
N ARG A 554 0.28 16.88 23.23
CA ARG A 554 1.27 15.89 22.77
C ARG A 554 1.43 14.70 23.72
N GLN A 555 1.25 14.91 25.02
CA GLN A 555 1.31 13.82 26.00
C GLN A 555 0.10 12.90 25.86
N SER A 556 -1.10 13.45 25.63
CA SER A 556 -2.31 12.64 25.31
C SER A 556 -2.04 11.69 24.14
N LEU A 557 -1.42 12.19 23.06
CA LEU A 557 -1.04 11.36 21.91
C LEU A 557 -0.04 10.25 22.30
N LYS A 558 0.96 10.59 23.13
CA LYS A 558 1.96 9.62 23.60
C LYS A 558 1.35 8.55 24.48
N ASN A 559 0.32 8.84 25.28
CA ASN A 559 -0.32 7.85 26.15
C ASN A 559 -1.08 6.79 25.35
N GLY A 560 -1.41 7.07 24.10
CA GLY A 560 -2.07 6.15 23.19
C GLY A 560 -3.59 6.36 23.14
N LEU A 561 -4.19 5.81 22.09
CA LEU A 561 -5.62 5.85 21.88
C LEU A 561 -6.32 4.91 22.87
N LYS A 562 -7.35 5.40 23.56
CA LYS A 562 -8.23 4.64 24.45
C LYS A 562 -9.49 4.15 23.74
N SER A 563 -10.16 5.02 22.98
CA SER A 563 -11.37 4.64 22.26
C SER A 563 -11.62 5.46 21.00
N ILE A 564 -12.28 4.84 20.01
CA ILE A 564 -12.87 5.51 18.84
C ILE A 564 -14.32 5.05 18.71
N THR A 565 -15.23 5.98 18.49
CA THR A 565 -16.60 5.66 18.05
C THR A 565 -16.89 6.46 16.79
N VAL A 566 -17.46 5.82 15.76
CA VAL A 566 -17.84 6.49 14.51
C VAL A 566 -19.25 6.08 14.12
N SER A 567 -20.10 7.05 13.80
CA SER A 567 -21.43 6.85 13.22
C SER A 567 -21.43 7.32 11.77
N PHE A 568 -21.71 6.40 10.85
CA PHE A 568 -21.74 6.66 9.42
C PHE A 568 -23.15 7.04 8.99
N LYS A 569 -23.24 8.05 8.13
CA LYS A 569 -24.48 8.66 7.63
C LYS A 569 -24.51 8.67 6.10
N LYS A 570 -23.36 8.91 5.47
CA LYS A 570 -23.21 8.96 4.02
C LYS A 570 -21.82 8.49 3.60
N GLU A 571 -21.77 7.83 2.45
CA GLU A 571 -20.54 7.44 1.76
C GLU A 571 -19.86 8.67 1.12
N SER A 572 -18.56 8.57 0.87
CA SER A 572 -17.81 9.52 0.05
C SER A 572 -17.00 8.78 -0.99
N LEU A 573 -16.66 9.47 -2.08
CA LEU A 573 -16.03 8.86 -3.27
C LEU A 573 -14.56 9.26 -3.40
N GLU A 574 -13.84 8.53 -4.26
CA GLU A 574 -12.50 8.89 -4.66
C GLU A 574 -12.42 10.35 -5.17
N LEU A 575 -11.34 11.06 -4.79
CA LEU A 575 -11.05 12.45 -5.13
C LEU A 575 -12.02 13.49 -4.58
N GLU A 576 -13.03 13.07 -3.81
CA GLU A 576 -13.92 13.99 -3.10
C GLU A 576 -13.16 14.75 -2.02
N SER A 577 -13.47 16.05 -1.86
CA SER A 577 -12.95 16.85 -0.75
C SER A 577 -13.87 16.71 0.46
N LEU A 578 -13.28 16.41 1.62
CA LEU A 578 -13.98 16.29 2.89
C LEU A 578 -13.51 17.38 3.85
N ASN A 579 -14.46 18.07 4.47
CA ASN A 579 -14.20 19.03 5.55
C ASN A 579 -14.38 18.33 6.90
N ILE A 580 -13.33 18.35 7.72
CA ILE A 580 -13.28 17.72 9.04
C ILE A 580 -13.34 18.81 10.10
N TYR A 581 -14.49 18.92 10.76
CA TYR A 581 -14.67 19.79 11.90
C TYR A 581 -14.35 19.03 13.17
N SER A 582 -13.58 19.64 14.08
CA SER A 582 -13.21 19.01 15.35
C SER A 582 -13.20 19.99 16.52
N TRP A 583 -13.61 19.49 17.68
CA TRP A 583 -13.61 20.22 18.94
C TRP A 583 -13.37 19.25 20.10
N ASP A 584 -12.78 19.73 21.19
CA ASP A 584 -12.55 18.93 22.39
C ASP A 584 -13.69 19.08 23.40
N ASP A 585 -13.85 18.04 24.23
CA ASP A 585 -14.75 18.06 25.36
C ASP A 585 -14.03 18.70 26.56
N ILE A 586 -14.53 19.86 27.03
CA ILE A 586 -13.97 20.52 28.20
C ILE A 586 -14.32 19.80 29.51
N HIS A 587 -15.36 18.97 29.51
CA HIS A 587 -15.82 18.20 30.66
C HIS A 587 -15.21 16.80 30.71
N VAL A 588 -14.77 16.29 29.56
CA VAL A 588 -14.09 14.99 29.45
C VAL A 588 -12.68 15.19 28.87
N PRO A 589 -11.65 15.35 29.73
CA PRO A 589 -10.29 15.56 29.28
C PRO A 589 -9.81 14.47 28.30
N ASN A 590 -8.95 14.86 27.37
CA ASN A 590 -8.38 13.96 26.36
C ASN A 590 -9.41 13.36 25.37
N LYS A 591 -10.59 13.96 25.24
CA LYS A 591 -11.63 13.53 24.29
C LYS A 591 -11.92 14.61 23.26
N ALA A 592 -11.95 14.22 21.99
CA ALA A 592 -12.34 15.05 20.87
C ALA A 592 -13.55 14.46 20.14
N TYR A 593 -14.32 15.35 19.55
CA TYR A 593 -15.44 15.07 18.68
C TYR A 593 -15.12 15.56 17.27
N PHE A 594 -15.78 14.92 16.30
CA PHE A 594 -15.57 15.17 14.89
C PHE A 594 -16.89 15.11 14.13
N GLU A 595 -17.00 15.97 13.12
CA GLU A 595 -17.99 15.87 12.06
C GLU A 595 -17.28 16.00 10.71
N ILE A 596 -17.49 15.03 9.84
CA ILE A 596 -16.93 15.03 8.48
C ILE A 596 -18.06 15.33 7.51
N LEU A 597 -17.93 16.44 6.77
CA LEU A 597 -18.84 16.83 5.71
C LEU A 597 -18.22 16.57 4.33
N ASN A 598 -19.02 16.15 3.36
CA ASN A 598 -18.60 16.12 1.96
C ASN A 598 -18.57 17.54 1.34
N GLN A 599 -18.20 17.63 0.07
CA GLN A 599 -18.15 18.89 -0.68
C GLN A 599 -19.52 19.58 -0.83
N ASN A 600 -20.63 18.85 -0.66
CA ASN A 600 -21.99 19.39 -0.68
C ASN A 600 -22.46 19.87 0.72
N GLY A 601 -21.61 19.75 1.74
CA GLY A 601 -21.96 20.10 3.13
C GLY A 601 -22.81 19.05 3.84
N GLU A 602 -22.94 17.84 3.29
CA GLU A 602 -23.69 16.74 3.90
C GLU A 602 -22.79 15.94 4.84
N THR A 603 -23.31 15.56 6.01
CA THR A 603 -22.56 14.77 6.99
C THR A 603 -22.31 13.35 6.48
N CYS A 604 -21.04 13.01 6.25
CA CYS A 604 -20.61 11.63 5.97
C CYS A 604 -20.58 10.81 7.25
N CYS A 605 -19.93 11.32 8.30
CA CYS A 605 -19.89 10.67 9.60
C CYS A 605 -19.71 11.65 10.76
N GLN A 606 -20.07 11.20 11.95
CA GLN A 606 -19.70 11.82 13.22
C GLN A 606 -18.83 10.85 14.01
N ALA A 607 -17.83 11.35 14.73
CA ALA A 607 -16.93 10.50 15.49
C ALA A 607 -16.54 11.12 16.84
N SER A 608 -16.07 10.27 17.75
CA SER A 608 -15.39 10.68 18.97
C SER A 608 -14.12 9.86 19.16
N ILE A 609 -13.04 10.51 19.57
CA ILE A 609 -11.76 9.89 19.89
C ILE A 609 -11.39 10.26 21.32
N GLU A 610 -10.95 9.27 22.11
CA GLU A 610 -10.46 9.45 23.47
C GLU A 610 -9.06 8.86 23.61
N PHE A 611 -8.18 9.58 24.29
CA PHE A 611 -6.83 9.13 24.63
C PHE A 611 -6.72 8.78 26.11
N PHE A 612 -5.74 7.94 26.46
CA PHE A 612 -5.44 7.67 27.86
C PHE A 612 -4.95 8.92 28.58
N SER A 613 -5.46 9.16 29.80
CA SER A 613 -4.84 10.08 30.74
C SER A 613 -3.50 9.51 31.21
N TYR A 614 -2.50 10.37 31.42
CA TYR A 614 -1.25 9.90 32.02
C TYR A 614 -1.50 9.61 33.49
N SER A 615 -1.24 8.39 33.94
CA SER A 615 -1.24 8.00 35.34
C SER A 615 0.00 7.13 35.59
N PRO A 616 1.04 7.66 36.27
CA PRO A 616 2.23 6.87 36.64
C PRO A 616 1.90 5.61 37.42
N GLU A 617 0.89 5.69 38.30
CA GLU A 617 0.44 4.56 39.11
C GLU A 617 -0.18 3.46 38.25
N GLU A 618 -0.90 3.85 37.19
CA GLU A 618 -1.52 2.89 36.28
C GLU A 618 -0.48 2.24 35.37
N GLU A 619 0.54 2.99 34.94
CA GLU A 619 1.69 2.45 34.21
C GLU A 619 2.44 1.40 35.05
N LEU A 620 2.80 1.73 36.30
CA LEU A 620 3.47 0.81 37.22
C LEU A 620 2.62 -0.44 37.51
N ARG A 621 1.30 -0.27 37.69
CA ARG A 621 0.38 -1.39 37.90
C ARG A 621 0.35 -2.32 36.69
N LEU A 622 0.28 -1.76 35.47
CA LEU A 622 0.24 -2.55 34.23
C LEU A 622 1.56 -3.28 33.97
N GLU A 623 2.70 -2.64 34.27
CA GLU A 623 4.02 -3.29 34.19
C GLU A 623 4.14 -4.46 35.16
N THR A 624 3.67 -4.29 36.39
CA THR A 624 3.66 -5.36 37.40
C THR A 624 2.73 -6.52 36.99
N GLU A 625 1.55 -6.21 36.43
CA GLU A 625 0.64 -7.22 35.90
C GLU A 625 1.21 -7.98 34.70
N ALA A 626 1.98 -7.31 33.84
CA ALA A 626 2.61 -7.92 32.67
C ALA A 626 3.79 -8.81 33.06
N THR A 627 4.63 -8.35 34.00
CA THR A 627 5.85 -9.06 34.42
C THR A 627 5.60 -10.24 35.34
N SER A 628 4.56 -10.20 36.19
CA SER A 628 4.25 -11.30 37.13
C SER A 628 3.81 -12.62 36.49
N LYS A 629 3.74 -12.70 35.15
CA LYS A 629 3.25 -13.87 34.40
C LYS A 629 4.24 -14.46 33.40
N PHE A 630 5.40 -13.83 33.23
CA PHE A 630 6.56 -14.41 32.55
C PHE A 630 7.58 -14.84 33.60
#